data_AF-A0A2V9BPD7-F1
#
_entry.id   AF-A0A2V9BPD7-F1
#
_cell.length_a   1.000
_cell.length_b   1.000
_cell.length_c   1.000
_cell.angle_alpha   90.00
_cell.angle_beta   90.00
_cell.angle_gamma   90.00
#
_symmetry.space_group_name_H-M   'P 1'
#
loop_
_entity.id
_entity.type
_entity.pdbx_description
1 polymer ?
#
loop_
_entity_poly.entity_id
_entity_poly.type
_entity_poly.pdbx_seq_one_letter_code
_entity_poly.pdbx_strand_id
1 'polypeptide(L)'
;MRVLLGSMLCQCVFASSVQQAIAVLEQENPDAAIVDPGSEGSSASPMVSGFDKIYSSLLGRVLVLSGKESEPEVKDLLERYPLPLVSRDRLLQELWGNLESLFRSKTVLSRVVDAARLVFDSFLQPMPAGVRATQLPARRMVYQSENLMADLWLEPQTDSRHIALVGQIVDSARPDRQFDTVPVVLQGRKGAIALATTNKFGEFHFNFDFEPSVTLEIEVRGNHWVSVVLPCMEWAQRAAFAGS
;
A
#
# COMPACT_ATOMS: atom_id res chain seq x y z
N MET A 1 -21.44 -18.10 -15.58
CA MET A 1 -20.61 -17.10 -14.87
C MET A 1 -21.44 -16.13 -14.03
N ARG A 2 -22.37 -15.34 -14.59
CA ARG A 2 -23.21 -14.38 -13.83
C ARG A 2 -23.92 -14.98 -12.62
N VAL A 3 -24.53 -16.16 -12.78
CA VAL A 3 -25.22 -16.88 -11.71
C VAL A 3 -24.24 -17.29 -10.59
N LEU A 4 -23.05 -17.77 -10.98
CA LEU A 4 -22.00 -18.16 -10.04
C LEU A 4 -21.51 -16.94 -9.23
N LEU A 5 -21.19 -15.84 -9.91
CA LEU A 5 -20.73 -14.61 -9.25
C LEU A 5 -21.82 -13.96 -8.40
N GLY A 6 -23.09 -13.99 -8.83
CA GLY A 6 -24.21 -13.52 -8.03
C GLY A 6 -24.41 -14.34 -6.75
N SER A 7 -24.18 -15.66 -6.80
CA SER A 7 -24.19 -16.51 -5.59
C SER A 7 -23.06 -16.18 -4.61
N MET A 8 -22.01 -15.50 -5.10
CA MET A 8 -20.86 -15.03 -4.33
C MET A 8 -20.98 -13.54 -3.94
N LEU A 9 -22.20 -12.97 -3.99
CA LEU A 9 -22.49 -11.57 -3.66
C LEU A 9 -21.75 -10.54 -4.53
N CYS A 10 -21.24 -10.94 -5.71
CA CYS A 10 -20.58 -10.02 -6.62
C CYS A 10 -21.59 -9.32 -7.54
N GLN A 11 -21.51 -7.99 -7.62
CA GLN A 11 -22.21 -7.23 -8.65
C GLN A 11 -21.41 -7.28 -9.96
N CYS A 12 -22.04 -7.77 -11.03
CA CYS A 12 -21.37 -7.98 -12.31
C CYS A 12 -21.87 -6.98 -13.36
N VAL A 13 -20.94 -6.29 -14.00
CA VAL A 13 -21.18 -5.46 -15.18
C VAL A 13 -20.50 -6.12 -16.38
N PHE A 14 -21.12 -6.06 -17.56
CA PHE A 14 -20.66 -6.74 -18.75
C PHE A 14 -20.22 -5.74 -19.82
N ALA A 15 -19.13 -6.08 -20.51
CA ALA A 15 -18.68 -5.40 -21.71
C ALA A 15 -18.34 -6.44 -22.77
N SER A 16 -18.80 -6.23 -24.00
CA SER A 16 -18.52 -7.11 -25.16
C SER A 16 -17.36 -6.61 -26.02
N SER A 17 -16.76 -5.46 -25.67
CA SER A 17 -15.59 -4.90 -26.34
C SER A 17 -14.69 -4.16 -25.35
N VAL A 18 -13.43 -3.95 -25.73
CA VAL A 18 -12.46 -3.19 -24.92
C VAL A 18 -12.89 -1.74 -24.73
N GLN A 19 -13.47 -1.11 -25.76
CA GLN A 19 -13.99 0.26 -25.67
C GLN A 19 -15.16 0.36 -24.69
N GLN A 20 -16.09 -0.61 -24.73
CA GLN A 20 -17.18 -0.67 -23.76
C GLN A 20 -16.64 -0.97 -22.35
N ALA A 21 -15.63 -1.82 -22.22
CA ALA A 21 -15.01 -2.12 -20.94
C ALA A 21 -14.38 -0.86 -20.33
N ILE A 22 -13.70 -0.05 -21.14
CA ILE A 22 -13.14 1.24 -20.72
C ILE A 22 -14.25 2.19 -20.25
N ALA A 23 -15.37 2.28 -20.97
CA ALA A 23 -16.50 3.12 -20.55
C ALA A 23 -17.13 2.63 -19.22
N VAL A 24 -17.25 1.31 -19.05
CA VAL A 24 -17.73 0.69 -17.80
C VAL A 24 -16.78 0.96 -16.64
N LEU A 25 -15.46 0.93 -16.88
CA LEU A 25 -14.47 1.27 -15.85
C LEU A 25 -14.65 2.69 -15.32
N GLU A 26 -14.92 3.64 -16.21
CA GLU A 26 -15.11 5.05 -15.86
C GLU A 26 -16.44 5.33 -15.14
N GLN A 27 -17.49 4.57 -15.46
CA GLN A 27 -18.83 4.79 -14.93
C GLN A 27 -19.12 4.01 -13.63
N GLU A 28 -18.73 2.73 -13.60
CA GLU A 28 -19.14 1.79 -12.54
C GLU A 28 -18.00 1.49 -11.56
N ASN A 29 -16.76 1.87 -11.90
CA ASN A 29 -15.55 1.68 -11.09
C ASN A 29 -15.45 0.26 -10.46
N PRO A 30 -15.44 -0.81 -11.27
CA PRO A 30 -15.46 -2.18 -10.78
C PRO A 30 -14.18 -2.55 -10.03
N ASP A 31 -14.31 -3.49 -9.09
CA ASP A 31 -13.19 -3.90 -8.24
C ASP A 31 -12.19 -4.84 -8.93
N ALA A 32 -12.63 -5.60 -9.92
CA ALA A 32 -11.80 -6.51 -10.71
C ALA A 32 -12.44 -6.75 -12.09
N ALA A 33 -11.66 -7.21 -13.06
CA ALA A 33 -12.16 -7.63 -14.36
C ALA A 33 -11.87 -9.10 -14.64
N ILE A 34 -12.82 -9.75 -15.31
CA ILE A 34 -12.64 -11.06 -15.92
C ILE A 34 -12.62 -10.83 -17.43
N VAL A 35 -11.53 -11.22 -18.06
CA VAL A 35 -11.32 -11.07 -19.50
C VAL A 35 -11.45 -12.42 -20.16
N ASP A 36 -12.36 -12.49 -21.13
CA ASP A 36 -12.64 -13.69 -21.90
C ASP A 36 -12.30 -13.45 -23.38
N PRO A 37 -11.08 -13.81 -23.82
CA PRO A 37 -10.63 -13.58 -25.20
C PRO A 37 -11.33 -14.46 -26.24
N GLY A 38 -12.02 -15.54 -25.82
CA GLY A 38 -12.67 -16.48 -26.74
C GLY A 38 -14.12 -16.18 -27.09
N SER A 39 -14.70 -15.04 -26.65
CA SER A 39 -16.06 -14.65 -27.04
C SER A 39 -16.06 -13.90 -28.38
N GLU A 40 -15.95 -14.65 -29.47
CA GLU A 40 -16.16 -14.26 -30.88
C GLU A 40 -15.23 -13.20 -31.50
N GLY A 41 -14.28 -13.68 -32.32
CA GLY A 41 -14.07 -13.16 -33.68
C GLY A 41 -13.26 -11.88 -33.90
N SER A 42 -12.59 -11.30 -32.90
CA SER A 42 -11.78 -10.09 -33.10
C SER A 42 -10.30 -10.40 -33.15
N SER A 43 -9.60 -9.93 -34.20
CA SER A 43 -8.15 -10.15 -34.33
C SER A 43 -7.40 -9.50 -33.17
N ALA A 44 -6.43 -10.21 -32.58
CA ALA A 44 -5.54 -9.81 -31.47
C ALA A 44 -5.06 -8.34 -31.37
N SER A 45 -4.97 -7.58 -32.47
CA SER A 45 -4.27 -6.29 -32.49
C SER A 45 -4.91 -5.12 -31.69
N PRO A 46 -6.24 -4.91 -31.64
CA PRO A 46 -6.82 -3.81 -30.86
C PRO A 46 -6.90 -4.10 -29.36
N MET A 47 -6.90 -5.39 -28.97
CA MET A 47 -7.23 -5.81 -27.61
C MET A 47 -6.15 -5.40 -26.61
N VAL A 48 -4.87 -5.59 -26.96
CA VAL A 48 -3.71 -5.31 -26.10
C VAL A 48 -3.58 -3.81 -25.79
N SER A 49 -3.78 -2.93 -26.77
CA SER A 49 -3.63 -1.48 -26.60
C SER A 49 -4.63 -0.86 -25.62
N GLY A 50 -5.86 -1.36 -25.58
CA GLY A 50 -6.86 -0.93 -24.59
C GLY A 50 -6.78 -1.73 -23.28
N PHE A 51 -6.12 -2.89 -23.29
CA PHE A 51 -5.87 -3.68 -22.08
C PHE A 51 -4.94 -2.96 -21.10
N ASP A 52 -3.95 -2.20 -21.58
CA ASP A 52 -3.10 -1.36 -20.72
C ASP A 52 -3.91 -0.44 -19.80
N LYS A 53 -4.95 0.20 -20.35
CA LYS A 53 -5.85 1.08 -19.59
C LYS A 53 -6.65 0.28 -18.57
N ILE A 54 -7.19 -0.88 -18.95
CA ILE A 54 -7.95 -1.76 -18.04
C ILE A 54 -7.05 -2.26 -16.91
N TYR A 55 -5.88 -2.79 -17.24
CA TYR A 55 -4.91 -3.32 -16.29
C TYR A 55 -4.44 -2.25 -15.31
N SER A 56 -4.13 -1.04 -15.80
CA SER A 56 -3.71 0.09 -14.98
C SER A 56 -4.84 0.61 -14.08
N SER A 57 -6.05 0.80 -14.61
CA SER A 57 -7.22 1.27 -13.84
C SER A 57 -7.60 0.30 -12.72
N LEU A 58 -7.42 -1.00 -12.95
CA LEU A 58 -7.70 -2.04 -11.97
C LEU A 58 -6.48 -2.45 -11.15
N LEU A 59 -5.34 -1.76 -11.32
CA LEU A 59 -4.09 -2.01 -10.62
C LEU A 59 -3.69 -3.50 -10.64
N GLY A 60 -3.84 -4.13 -11.81
CA GLY A 60 -3.53 -5.54 -12.03
C GLY A 60 -4.58 -6.54 -11.55
N ARG A 61 -5.75 -6.11 -11.06
CA ARG A 61 -6.86 -7.00 -10.66
C ARG A 61 -7.66 -7.50 -11.86
N VAL A 62 -6.97 -8.22 -12.74
CA VAL A 62 -7.53 -8.77 -13.97
C VAL A 62 -7.27 -10.26 -14.01
N LEU A 63 -8.31 -11.04 -14.30
CA LEU A 63 -8.26 -12.48 -14.46
C LEU A 63 -8.58 -12.86 -15.90
N VAL A 64 -7.83 -13.77 -16.49
CA VAL A 64 -8.07 -14.23 -17.86
C VAL A 64 -8.69 -15.62 -17.86
N LEU A 65 -9.65 -15.85 -18.73
CA LEU A 65 -10.22 -17.16 -18.98
C LEU A 65 -9.53 -17.84 -20.17
N SER A 66 -9.19 -19.11 -20.00
CA SER A 66 -8.63 -19.94 -21.08
C SER A 66 -9.61 -21.00 -21.55
N GLY A 67 -9.66 -21.18 -22.87
CA GLY A 67 -10.17 -22.39 -23.51
C GLY A 67 -9.23 -23.59 -23.38
N LYS A 68 -9.62 -24.70 -24.02
CA LYS A 68 -8.87 -25.97 -24.05
C LYS A 68 -7.59 -25.91 -24.89
N GLU A 69 -7.52 -24.97 -25.82
CA GLU A 69 -6.34 -24.72 -26.65
C GLU A 69 -5.77 -23.36 -26.23
N SER A 70 -4.43 -23.26 -26.10
CA SER A 70 -3.77 -22.01 -25.73
C SER A 70 -3.93 -20.98 -26.86
N GLU A 71 -4.96 -20.14 -26.70
CA GLU A 71 -5.27 -19.03 -27.61
C GLU A 71 -4.05 -18.07 -27.68
N PRO A 72 -3.59 -17.66 -28.88
CA PRO A 72 -2.39 -16.83 -29.02
C PRO A 72 -2.53 -15.46 -28.31
N GLU A 73 -3.76 -14.95 -28.19
CA GLU A 73 -4.10 -13.71 -27.48
C GLU A 73 -3.89 -13.84 -25.97
N VAL A 74 -4.29 -14.98 -25.39
CA VAL A 74 -4.01 -15.30 -23.98
C VAL A 74 -2.50 -15.34 -23.76
N LYS A 75 -1.75 -15.94 -24.68
CA LYS A 75 -0.30 -16.05 -24.58
C LYS A 75 0.38 -14.67 -24.60
N ASP A 76 0.01 -13.79 -25.52
CA ASP A 76 0.56 -12.43 -25.61
C ASP A 76 0.24 -11.61 -24.34
N LEU A 77 -0.98 -11.74 -23.80
CA LEU A 77 -1.34 -11.11 -22.53
C LEU A 77 -0.52 -11.63 -21.34
N LEU A 78 -0.28 -12.94 -21.27
CA LEU A 78 0.50 -13.56 -20.19
C LEU A 78 2.01 -13.26 -20.29
N GLU A 79 2.53 -13.06 -21.50
CA GLU A 79 3.92 -12.62 -21.69
C GLU A 79 4.12 -11.16 -21.23
N ARG A 80 3.06 -10.34 -21.28
CA ARG A 80 3.13 -8.90 -21.03
C ARG A 80 2.65 -8.49 -19.64
N TYR A 81 1.78 -9.28 -19.02
CA TYR A 81 1.20 -9.00 -17.71
C TYR A 81 1.14 -10.27 -16.85
N PRO A 82 1.46 -10.18 -15.54
CA PRO A 82 1.31 -11.30 -14.62
C PRO A 82 -0.18 -11.50 -14.27
N LEU A 83 -0.91 -12.27 -15.08
CA LEU A 83 -2.34 -12.48 -14.94
C LEU A 83 -2.67 -13.90 -14.45
N PRO A 84 -3.54 -14.06 -13.43
CA PRO A 84 -4.09 -15.36 -13.10
C PRO A 84 -4.95 -15.88 -14.27
N LEU A 85 -4.72 -17.14 -14.63
CA LEU A 85 -5.42 -17.83 -15.70
C LEU A 85 -6.35 -18.88 -15.09
N VAL A 86 -7.63 -18.86 -15.48
CA VAL A 86 -8.61 -19.88 -15.05
C VAL A 86 -9.14 -20.61 -16.27
N SER A 87 -9.11 -21.94 -16.21
CA SER A 87 -9.69 -22.77 -17.27
C SER A 87 -11.22 -22.71 -17.22
N ARG A 88 -11.86 -22.58 -18.39
CA ARG A 88 -13.33 -22.64 -18.52
C ARG A 88 -13.90 -23.96 -17.95
N ASP A 89 -13.15 -25.06 -18.05
CA ASP A 89 -13.57 -26.36 -17.52
C ASP A 89 -13.53 -26.44 -15.98
N ARG A 90 -12.82 -25.50 -15.34
CA ARG A 90 -12.59 -25.48 -13.88
C ARG A 90 -13.12 -24.23 -13.19
N LEU A 91 -14.00 -23.48 -13.84
CA LEU A 91 -14.58 -22.24 -13.30
C LEU A 91 -15.14 -22.41 -11.88
N LEU A 92 -15.87 -23.49 -11.61
CA LEU A 92 -16.44 -23.72 -10.27
C LEU A 92 -15.39 -23.95 -9.18
N GLN A 93 -14.22 -24.49 -9.57
CA GLN A 93 -13.16 -24.89 -8.65
C GLN A 93 -12.11 -23.78 -8.46
N GLU A 94 -11.73 -23.11 -9.54
CA GLU A 94 -10.58 -22.20 -9.57
C GLU A 94 -11.00 -20.72 -9.52
N LEU A 95 -12.19 -20.36 -10.00
CA LEU A 95 -12.57 -18.94 -10.15
C LEU A 95 -12.61 -18.22 -8.81
N TRP A 96 -13.24 -18.81 -7.79
CA TRP A 96 -13.39 -18.14 -6.50
C TRP A 96 -12.06 -17.92 -5.80
N GLY A 97 -11.18 -18.93 -5.75
CA GLY A 97 -9.86 -18.78 -5.13
C GLY A 97 -9.01 -17.71 -5.80
N ASN A 98 -9.10 -17.59 -7.13
CA ASN A 98 -8.40 -16.54 -7.88
C ASN A 98 -9.04 -15.15 -7.67
N LEU A 99 -10.36 -15.04 -7.71
CA LEU A 99 -11.05 -13.76 -7.43
C LEU A 99 -10.82 -13.31 -5.98
N GLU A 100 -10.87 -14.23 -5.01
CA GLU A 100 -10.55 -13.93 -3.62
C GLU A 100 -9.09 -13.49 -3.47
N SER A 101 -8.14 -14.08 -4.22
CA SER A 101 -6.76 -13.60 -4.25
C SER A 101 -6.66 -12.18 -4.82
N LEU A 102 -7.39 -11.85 -5.89
CA LEU A 102 -7.44 -10.50 -6.46
C LEU A 102 -8.11 -9.48 -5.52
N PHE A 103 -9.14 -9.88 -4.78
CA PHE A 103 -9.80 -9.02 -3.79
C PHE A 103 -9.00 -8.87 -2.50
N ARG A 104 -8.31 -9.92 -2.04
CA ARG A 104 -7.29 -9.81 -1.00
C ARG A 104 -6.12 -8.96 -1.48
N SER A 105 -5.84 -8.94 -2.77
CA SER A 105 -4.92 -7.99 -3.39
C SER A 105 -5.47 -6.56 -3.43
N LYS A 106 -6.74 -6.30 -3.07
CA LYS A 106 -7.17 -4.94 -2.70
C LYS A 106 -6.58 -4.53 -1.34
N THR A 107 -6.30 -5.50 -0.48
CA THR A 107 -5.62 -5.37 0.83
C THR A 107 -4.10 -5.53 0.70
N VAL A 108 -3.64 -6.26 -0.32
CA VAL A 108 -2.24 -6.48 -0.69
C VAL A 108 -2.11 -6.20 -2.19
N LEU A 109 -2.32 -4.94 -2.60
CA LEU A 109 -1.59 -4.46 -3.76
C LEU A 109 -0.14 -4.68 -3.35
N SER A 110 0.69 -5.24 -4.22
CA SER A 110 2.13 -5.23 -3.98
C SER A 110 2.53 -3.76 -3.88
N ARG A 111 2.45 -3.21 -2.67
CA ARG A 111 2.94 -1.90 -2.34
C ARG A 111 4.40 -1.99 -2.74
N VAL A 112 4.82 -1.15 -3.67
CA VAL A 112 6.24 -0.97 -3.87
C VAL A 112 6.70 -0.24 -2.62
N VAL A 113 7.25 -1.01 -1.69
CA VAL A 113 7.69 -0.51 -0.39
C VAL A 113 9.18 -0.23 -0.49
N ASP A 114 9.51 1.04 -0.66
CA ASP A 114 10.90 1.47 -0.55
C ASP A 114 11.26 1.62 0.93
N ALA A 115 12.35 0.97 1.33
CA ALA A 115 12.85 1.10 2.69
C ALA A 115 13.57 2.44 2.86
N ALA A 116 13.10 3.28 3.78
CA ALA A 116 13.81 4.47 4.16
C ALA A 116 15.01 4.12 5.05
N ARG A 117 16.16 4.74 4.77
CA ARG A 117 17.35 4.62 5.62
C ARG A 117 17.34 5.71 6.70
N LEU A 118 17.80 5.36 7.90
CA LEU A 118 18.06 6.32 8.98
C LEU A 118 19.29 7.17 8.62
N VAL A 119 19.13 8.49 8.57
CA VAL A 119 20.23 9.44 8.29
C VAL A 119 20.62 10.28 9.51
N PHE A 120 19.73 10.41 10.50
CA PHE A 120 20.00 11.10 11.75
C PHE A 120 19.27 10.43 12.91
N ASP A 121 19.92 10.38 14.08
CA ASP A 121 19.35 9.93 15.35
C ASP A 121 19.95 10.73 16.49
N SER A 122 19.10 11.40 17.28
CA SER A 122 19.54 12.24 18.39
C SER A 122 20.24 11.43 19.50
N PHE A 123 19.94 10.14 19.65
CA PHE A 123 20.57 9.28 20.66
C PHE A 123 22.00 8.88 20.30
N LEU A 124 22.37 8.97 19.02
CA LEU A 124 23.72 8.70 18.55
C LEU A 124 24.61 9.95 18.56
N GLN A 125 24.07 11.11 18.94
CA GLN A 125 24.83 12.37 18.98
C GLN A 125 25.62 12.50 20.28
N PRO A 126 26.85 13.02 20.22
CA PRO A 126 27.62 13.32 21.41
C PRO A 126 26.92 14.41 22.23
N MET A 127 26.76 14.19 23.53
CA MET A 127 26.29 15.24 24.42
C MET A 127 27.33 16.36 24.55
N PRO A 128 26.94 17.64 24.46
CA PRO A 128 27.85 18.74 24.72
C PRO A 128 28.47 18.62 26.12
N ALA A 129 29.77 18.93 26.22
CA ALA A 129 30.47 18.88 27.49
C ALA A 129 29.76 19.74 28.55
N GLY A 130 29.47 19.15 29.72
CA GLY A 130 28.83 19.85 30.83
C GLY A 130 27.31 19.69 30.93
N VAL A 131 26.63 19.05 29.97
CA VAL A 131 25.19 18.77 30.06
C VAL A 131 24.94 17.50 30.88
N ARG A 132 24.17 17.61 31.97
CA ARG A 132 23.60 16.45 32.69
C ARG A 132 22.14 16.31 32.25
N ALA A 133 21.81 15.26 31.49
CA ALA A 133 20.42 15.04 31.06
C ALA A 133 19.56 14.60 32.26
N THR A 134 18.52 15.38 32.58
CA THR A 134 17.51 15.08 33.61
C THR A 134 16.11 14.82 33.03
N GLN A 135 15.90 14.97 31.72
CA GLN A 135 14.59 14.77 31.08
C GLN A 135 14.52 13.43 30.35
N LEU A 136 13.34 12.81 30.37
CA LEU A 136 13.02 11.62 29.57
C LEU A 136 13.33 11.97 28.10
N PRO A 137 14.29 11.30 27.44
CA PRO A 137 14.88 11.85 26.24
C PRO A 137 13.93 11.62 25.07
N ALA A 138 13.19 12.65 24.68
CA ALA A 138 12.47 12.60 23.42
C ALA A 138 13.50 12.35 22.29
N ARG A 139 13.18 11.40 21.41
CA ARG A 139 14.11 10.91 20.38
C ARG A 139 13.72 11.46 19.03
N ARG A 140 14.61 12.22 18.41
CA ARG A 140 14.45 12.73 17.05
C ARG A 140 15.22 11.86 16.09
N MET A 141 14.59 11.47 14.99
CA MET A 141 15.17 10.65 13.94
C MET A 141 14.79 11.21 12.58
N VAL A 142 15.72 11.20 11.63
CA VAL A 142 15.42 11.57 10.24
C VAL A 142 15.70 10.37 9.36
N TYR A 143 14.71 10.04 8.53
CA TYR A 143 14.78 8.96 7.55
C TYR A 143 14.71 9.52 6.13
N GLN A 144 15.33 8.82 5.18
CA GLN A 144 15.36 9.21 3.79
C GLN A 144 15.07 8.01 2.87
N SER A 145 14.19 8.21 1.89
CA SER A 145 14.02 7.33 0.73
C SER A 145 13.92 8.17 -0.53
N GLU A 146 14.82 7.96 -1.49
CA GLU A 146 14.97 8.84 -2.68
C GLU A 146 14.96 10.33 -2.28
N ASN A 147 13.92 11.06 -2.70
CA ASN A 147 13.73 12.48 -2.41
C ASN A 147 12.88 12.71 -1.16
N LEU A 148 12.21 11.70 -0.61
CA LEU A 148 11.39 11.86 0.59
C LEU A 148 12.27 11.83 1.84
N MET A 149 12.13 12.86 2.69
CA MET A 149 12.65 12.86 4.05
C MET A 149 11.49 12.84 5.04
N ALA A 150 11.60 11.99 6.05
CA ALA A 150 10.68 11.94 7.18
C ALA A 150 11.45 12.32 8.46
N ASP A 151 11.12 13.47 9.04
CA ASP A 151 11.62 13.91 10.34
C ASP A 151 10.63 13.49 11.42
N LEU A 152 11.07 12.66 12.36
CA LEU A 152 10.24 11.98 13.33
C LEU A 152 10.69 12.33 14.74
N TRP A 153 9.73 12.59 15.61
CA TRP A 153 9.94 12.86 17.03
C TRP A 153 9.08 11.91 17.86
N LEU A 154 9.75 11.08 18.66
CA LEU A 154 9.13 10.19 19.64
C LEU A 154 9.26 10.75 21.05
N GLU A 155 8.15 10.85 21.77
CA GLU A 155 8.10 11.31 23.15
C GLU A 155 7.28 10.32 24.00
N PRO A 156 7.90 9.61 24.95
CA PRO A 156 7.16 8.81 25.93
C PRO A 156 6.33 9.74 26.82
N GLN A 157 5.08 9.39 27.06
CA GLN A 157 4.22 10.13 27.97
C GLN A 157 4.46 9.66 29.42
N THR A 158 4.70 10.60 30.33
CA THR A 158 4.92 10.31 31.76
C THR A 158 3.73 9.56 32.34
N ASP A 159 4.01 8.56 33.20
CA ASP A 159 3.00 7.74 33.90
C ASP A 159 2.00 7.02 32.98
N SER A 160 2.36 6.82 31.71
CA SER A 160 1.55 6.13 30.72
C SER A 160 2.38 5.16 29.88
N ARG A 161 1.72 4.17 29.28
CA ARG A 161 2.32 3.32 28.24
C ARG A 161 2.23 3.95 26.85
N HIS A 162 1.64 5.13 26.75
CA HIS A 162 1.49 5.84 25.49
C HIS A 162 2.79 6.52 25.06
N ILE A 163 3.01 6.48 23.76
CA ILE A 163 4.09 7.17 23.06
C ILE A 163 3.42 8.13 22.08
N ALA A 164 3.85 9.40 22.13
CA ALA A 164 3.53 10.39 21.12
C ALA A 164 4.57 10.30 20.00
N LEU A 165 4.10 10.13 18.76
CA LEU A 165 4.90 10.23 17.55
C LEU A 165 4.39 11.41 16.73
N VAL A 166 5.23 12.42 16.58
CA VAL A 166 5.00 13.52 15.64
C VAL A 166 5.96 13.33 14.48
N GLY A 167 5.49 13.54 13.27
CA GLY A 167 6.36 13.48 12.10
C GLY A 167 6.02 14.53 11.06
N GLN A 168 7.03 14.85 10.24
CA GLN A 168 6.90 15.73 9.09
C GLN A 168 7.55 15.08 7.87
N ILE A 169 6.86 15.14 6.72
CA ILE A 169 7.33 14.62 5.44
C ILE A 169 7.63 15.77 4.48
N VAL A 170 8.82 15.75 3.88
CA VAL A 170 9.28 16.77 2.92
C VAL A 170 9.96 16.14 1.71
N ASP A 171 9.91 16.84 0.56
CA ASP A 171 10.57 16.41 -0.69
C ASP A 171 11.88 17.20 -0.74
N SER A 172 12.97 16.53 -0.40
CA SER A 172 14.34 17.10 -0.36
C SER A 172 14.78 17.70 -1.70
N ALA A 173 14.23 17.22 -2.83
CA ALA A 173 14.54 17.76 -4.15
C ALA A 173 13.62 18.94 -4.52
N ARG A 174 12.42 19.02 -3.92
CA ARG A 174 11.43 20.09 -4.17
C ARG A 174 10.76 20.50 -2.85
N PRO A 175 11.40 21.36 -2.04
CA PRO A 175 10.88 21.75 -0.73
C PRO A 175 9.48 22.37 -0.76
N ASP A 176 9.08 23.00 -1.86
CA ASP A 176 7.75 23.59 -2.04
C ASP A 176 6.65 22.57 -2.35
N ARG A 177 7.01 21.31 -2.64
CA ARG A 177 6.03 20.24 -2.88
C ARG A 177 5.29 19.94 -1.58
N GLN A 178 3.98 20.09 -1.62
CA GLN A 178 3.11 19.74 -0.50
C GLN A 178 2.83 18.24 -0.49
N PHE A 179 2.95 17.64 0.70
CA PHE A 179 2.39 16.34 1.02
C PHE A 179 1.10 16.56 1.79
N ASP A 180 0.06 17.05 1.12
CA ASP A 180 -1.25 17.26 1.72
C ASP A 180 -2.09 15.99 1.63
N THR A 181 -2.79 15.64 2.73
CA THR A 181 -3.72 14.50 2.80
C THR A 181 -3.06 13.17 2.42
N VAL A 182 -1.77 13.01 2.71
CA VAL A 182 -1.03 11.76 2.48
C VAL A 182 -1.34 10.77 3.59
N PRO A 183 -1.82 9.57 3.27
CA PRO A 183 -1.99 8.50 4.25
C PRO A 183 -0.67 8.08 4.88
N VAL A 184 -0.68 8.01 6.21
CA VAL A 184 0.40 7.48 7.03
C VAL A 184 -0.18 6.40 7.93
N VAL A 185 0.37 5.20 7.88
CA VAL A 185 -0.09 4.05 8.66
C VAL A 185 0.97 3.66 9.66
N LEU A 186 0.59 3.50 10.91
CA LEU A 186 1.42 2.94 11.95
C LEU A 186 1.12 1.44 12.06
N GLN A 187 2.10 0.60 11.75
CA GLN A 187 1.98 -0.86 11.77
C GLN A 187 2.68 -1.44 13.00
N GLY A 188 1.98 -2.35 13.67
CA GLY A 188 2.54 -3.25 14.67
C GLY A 188 2.65 -4.67 14.14
N ARG A 189 3.10 -5.61 14.98
CA ARG A 189 3.24 -7.03 14.60
C ARG A 189 1.91 -7.69 14.21
N LYS A 190 0.79 -7.22 14.77
CA LYS A 190 -0.55 -7.76 14.55
C LYS A 190 -1.32 -7.04 13.44
N GLY A 191 -0.71 -6.05 12.78
CA GLY A 191 -1.34 -5.21 11.76
C GLY A 191 -1.38 -3.74 12.17
N ALA A 192 -2.23 -2.97 11.49
CA ALA A 192 -2.32 -1.52 11.67
C ALA A 192 -2.76 -1.16 13.10
N ILE A 193 -1.96 -0.33 13.76
CA ILE A 193 -2.23 0.24 15.09
C ILE A 193 -3.03 1.53 14.93
N ALA A 194 -2.64 2.37 13.98
CA ALA A 194 -3.26 3.67 13.76
C ALA A 194 -3.08 4.13 12.30
N LEU A 195 -3.95 5.05 11.89
CA LEU A 195 -3.94 5.71 10.58
C LEU A 195 -4.08 7.22 10.80
N ALA A 196 -3.26 8.00 10.09
CA ALA A 196 -3.36 9.45 10.03
C ALA A 196 -3.24 9.91 8.57
N THR A 197 -3.64 11.14 8.32
CA THR A 197 -3.32 11.84 7.08
C THR A 197 -2.48 13.07 7.40
N THR A 198 -1.54 13.40 6.53
CA THR A 198 -0.76 14.63 6.68
C THR A 198 -1.62 15.87 6.44
N ASN A 199 -1.23 16.98 7.07
CA ASN A 199 -1.74 18.30 6.71
C ASN A 199 -0.97 18.90 5.50
N LYS A 200 -1.35 20.12 5.08
CA LYS A 200 -0.68 20.85 3.98
C LYS A 200 0.83 21.09 4.15
N PHE A 201 1.36 20.96 5.37
CA PHE A 201 2.78 21.10 5.71
C PHE A 201 3.50 19.74 5.81
N GLY A 202 2.81 18.64 5.50
CA GLY A 202 3.35 17.28 5.60
C GLY A 202 3.41 16.73 7.02
N GLU A 203 2.77 17.39 8.00
CA GLU A 203 2.83 16.98 9.41
C GLU A 203 1.73 15.96 9.73
N PHE A 204 2.04 15.01 10.60
CA PHE A 204 1.12 14.02 11.13
C PHE A 204 1.45 13.69 12.60
N HIS A 205 0.49 13.09 13.30
CA HIS A 205 0.62 12.79 14.73
C HIS A 205 -0.09 11.47 15.09
N PHE A 206 0.55 10.68 15.94
CA PHE A 206 0.01 9.46 16.53
C PHE A 206 0.22 9.46 18.05
N ASN A 207 -0.78 8.95 18.76
CA ASN A 207 -0.64 8.49 20.14
C ASN A 207 -0.97 7.00 20.18
N PHE A 208 -0.04 6.18 20.65
CA PHE A 208 -0.20 4.72 20.63
C PHE A 208 0.50 4.06 21.82
N ASP A 209 0.04 2.87 22.20
CA ASP A 209 0.70 2.08 23.24
C ASP A 209 2.05 1.54 22.77
N PHE A 210 3.00 1.40 23.70
CA PHE A 210 4.27 0.76 23.42
C PHE A 210 4.09 -0.61 22.73
N GLU A 211 4.75 -0.74 21.57
CA GLU A 211 4.80 -1.97 20.78
C GLU A 211 6.27 -2.34 20.49
N PRO A 212 6.66 -3.63 20.58
CA PRO A 212 8.07 -4.04 20.43
C PRO A 212 8.67 -3.78 19.05
N SER A 213 7.82 -3.65 18.03
CA SER A 213 8.23 -3.43 16.65
C SER A 213 7.16 -2.60 15.98
N VAL A 214 7.56 -1.41 15.54
CA VAL A 214 6.67 -0.47 14.87
C VAL A 214 7.28 -0.03 13.55
N THR A 215 6.45 0.00 12.53
CA THR A 215 6.83 0.46 11.19
C THR A 215 5.86 1.56 10.79
N LEU A 216 6.37 2.65 10.26
CA LEU A 216 5.57 3.69 9.63
C LEU A 216 5.53 3.41 8.13
N GLU A 217 4.34 3.39 7.53
CA GLU A 217 4.17 3.29 6.08
C GLU A 217 3.57 4.60 5.58
N ILE A 218 4.22 5.24 4.61
CA ILE A 218 3.84 6.54 4.06
C ILE A 218 3.51 6.38 2.58
N GLU A 219 2.32 6.81 2.15
CA GLU A 219 1.94 6.76 0.74
C GLU A 219 2.54 7.93 -0.04
N VAL A 220 3.49 7.69 -0.93
CA VAL A 220 4.18 8.78 -1.65
C VAL A 220 3.52 9.09 -2.98
N ARG A 221 3.07 8.05 -3.70
CA ARG A 221 2.42 8.13 -5.03
C ARG A 221 1.56 6.89 -5.30
N GLY A 222 0.28 6.92 -4.93
CA GLY A 222 -0.65 5.81 -5.16
C GLY A 222 -0.16 4.51 -4.50
N ASN A 223 0.22 3.52 -5.31
CA ASN A 223 0.72 2.25 -4.78
C ASN A 223 2.20 2.25 -4.33
N HIS A 224 2.89 3.39 -4.40
CA HIS A 224 4.26 3.54 -3.90
C HIS A 224 4.24 4.00 -2.46
N TRP A 225 4.77 3.14 -1.59
CA TRP A 225 4.84 3.37 -0.16
C TRP A 225 6.30 3.44 0.27
N VAL A 226 6.59 4.30 1.23
CA VAL A 226 7.88 4.29 1.91
C VAL A 226 7.68 3.68 3.29
N SER A 227 8.50 2.68 3.61
CA SER A 227 8.51 2.05 4.94
C SER A 227 9.67 2.60 5.77
N VAL A 228 9.33 3.02 6.98
CA VAL A 228 10.26 3.49 7.99
C VAL A 228 10.19 2.54 9.18
N VAL A 229 11.22 1.73 9.37
CA VAL A 229 11.31 0.86 10.54
C VAL A 229 11.82 1.68 11.71
N LEU A 230 10.98 1.82 12.75
CA LEU A 230 11.37 2.50 13.98
C LEU A 230 12.24 1.58 14.83
N PRO A 231 13.25 2.12 15.53
CA PRO A 231 14.09 1.34 16.43
C PRO A 231 13.25 0.81 17.61
N CYS A 232 13.75 -0.24 18.27
CA CYS A 232 13.13 -0.76 19.48
C CYS A 232 12.94 0.36 20.53
N MET A 233 11.72 0.47 21.07
CA MET A 233 11.33 1.54 21.98
C MET A 233 11.48 1.15 23.46
N GLU A 234 12.30 0.15 23.79
CA GLU A 234 12.55 -0.27 25.19
C GLU A 234 12.97 0.89 26.10
N TRP A 235 13.67 1.89 25.54
CA TRP A 235 14.04 3.11 26.24
C TRP A 235 12.80 3.93 26.70
N ALA A 236 11.75 3.98 25.88
CA ALA A 236 10.51 4.68 26.18
C ALA A 236 9.73 3.98 27.30
N GLN A 237 9.76 2.64 27.31
CA GLN A 237 9.18 1.85 28.38
C GLN A 237 9.90 2.11 29.72
N ARG A 238 11.24 2.14 29.73
CA ARG A 238 12.02 2.44 30.95
C ARG A 238 11.80 3.86 31.45
N ALA A 239 11.66 4.81 30.54
CA ALA A 239 11.33 6.20 30.83
C ALA A 239 9.98 6.33 31.55
N ALA A 240 8.94 5.66 31.05
CA ALA A 240 7.59 5.70 31.64
C ALA A 240 7.54 5.16 33.08
N PHE A 241 8.35 4.15 33.42
CA PHE A 241 8.36 3.54 34.76
C PHE A 241 9.38 4.17 35.74
N ALA A 242 10.25 5.06 35.28
CA ALA A 242 11.24 5.73 36.13
C ALA A 242 10.67 6.98 36.85
N GLY A 243 9.45 7.41 36.49
CA GLY A 243 8.72 8.52 37.13
C GLY A 243 7.77 8.11 38.26
N SER A 244 7.66 6.80 38.55
CA SER A 244 6.74 6.23 39.55
C SER A 244 7.36 6.10 40.94
#